data_AF-A0A2W6S387-F1
#
_entry.id   AF-A0A2W6S387-F1
#
_cell.length_a   1.000
_cell.length_b   1.000
_cell.length_c   1.000
_cell.angle_alpha   90.00
_cell.angle_beta   90.00
_cell.angle_gamma   90.00
#
_symmetry.space_group_name_H-M   'P 1'
#
loop_
_entity.id
_entity.type
_entity.pdbx_description
1 polymer ?
#
loop_
_entity_poly.entity_id
_entity_poly.type
_entity_poly.pdbx_seq_one_letter_code
_entity_poly.pdbx_strand_id
1 'polypeptide(L)'
;SDQIQIKNSEIVTYSIISLKKRKKNINIKYQEPNSQNQILLRIKPIDQENGIYKFITFSGNQQYERIMLQSDKYKNFNLIVNECIENKANELDFEH
;
A
#
# COMPACT_ATOMS: atom_id res chain seq x y z
N SER A 1 -4.34 15.92 -25.56
CA SER A 1 -5.15 15.96 -24.33
C SER A 1 -5.21 14.55 -23.84
N ASP A 2 -4.36 14.23 -22.88
CA ASP A 2 -3.94 12.84 -22.68
C ASP A 2 -4.79 12.27 -21.56
N GLN A 3 -5.83 11.53 -21.95
CA GLN A 3 -6.78 10.93 -21.03
C GLN A 3 -6.31 9.53 -20.65
N ILE A 4 -6.09 9.31 -19.35
CA ILE A 4 -5.91 7.97 -18.80
C ILE A 4 -7.29 7.34 -18.63
N GLN A 5 -7.56 6.26 -19.38
CA GLN A 5 -8.75 5.44 -19.21
C GLN A 5 -8.43 4.27 -18.29
N ILE A 6 -8.88 4.32 -17.03
CA ILE A 6 -8.82 3.19 -16.11
C ILE A 6 -9.92 2.21 -16.53
N LYS A 7 -9.55 1.15 -17.27
CA LYS A 7 -10.52 0.25 -17.89
C LYS A 7 -11.24 -0.68 -16.92
N ASN A 8 -10.62 -1.08 -15.80
CA ASN A 8 -11.23 -1.95 -14.80
C ASN A 8 -10.67 -1.62 -13.41
N SER A 9 -11.48 -1.04 -12.52
CA SER A 9 -11.22 -1.03 -11.08
C SER A 9 -12.15 -2.06 -10.45
N GLU A 10 -11.68 -3.29 -10.32
CA GLU A 10 -12.43 -4.30 -9.58
C GLU A 10 -12.21 -4.08 -8.08
N ILE A 11 -13.30 -3.81 -7.36
CA ILE A 11 -13.28 -3.74 -5.90
C ILE A 11 -13.21 -5.17 -5.37
N VAL A 12 -12.00 -5.62 -5.04
CA VAL A 12 -11.78 -6.93 -4.44
C VAL A 12 -12.03 -6.85 -2.93
N THR A 13 -13.00 -7.63 -2.45
CA THR A 13 -13.29 -7.73 -1.00
C THR A 13 -12.48 -8.87 -0.39
N TYR A 14 -11.57 -8.55 0.53
CA TYR A 14 -10.74 -9.54 1.22
C TYR A 14 -11.41 -10.06 2.49
N SER A 15 -11.26 -11.35 2.78
CA SER A 15 -11.74 -11.92 4.04
C SER A 15 -10.71 -11.67 5.15
N ILE A 16 -11.11 -10.97 6.21
CA ILE A 16 -10.27 -10.77 7.40
C ILE A 16 -10.34 -12.03 8.27
N ILE A 17 -9.22 -12.75 8.36
CA ILE A 17 -9.08 -13.96 9.19
C ILE A 17 -8.88 -13.60 10.66
N SER A 18 -8.06 -12.58 10.94
CA SER A 18 -7.85 -12.13 12.31
C SER A 18 -7.38 -10.69 12.39
N LEU A 19 -7.78 -10.00 13.45
CA LEU A 19 -7.30 -8.67 13.81
C LEU A 19 -6.79 -8.71 15.24
N LYS A 20 -5.51 -8.37 15.44
CA LYS A 20 -4.85 -8.38 16.75
C LYS A 20 -4.13 -7.06 17.00
N LYS A 21 -4.52 -6.35 18.05
CA LYS A 21 -3.78 -5.20 18.58
C LYS A 21 -2.75 -5.69 19.59
N ARG A 22 -1.46 -5.39 19.36
CA ARG A 22 -0.37 -5.71 20.29
C ARG A 22 0.48 -4.47 20.54
N LYS A 23 0.49 -4.00 21.79
CA LYS A 23 1.10 -2.71 22.16
C LYS A 23 0.55 -1.60 21.25
N LYS A 24 1.44 -0.89 20.54
CA LYS A 24 1.09 0.17 19.59
C LYS A 24 0.83 -0.33 18.17
N ASN A 25 0.98 -1.63 17.89
CA ASN A 25 0.84 -2.19 16.54
C ASN A 25 -0.53 -2.84 16.34
N ILE A 26 -1.05 -2.76 15.11
CA ILE A 26 -2.21 -3.52 14.66
C ILE A 26 -1.71 -4.55 13.65
N ASN A 27 -2.06 -5.82 13.85
CA ASN A 27 -1.81 -6.88 12.88
C ASN A 27 -3.15 -7.36 12.31
N ILE A 28 -3.28 -7.37 10.99
CA ILE A 28 -4.45 -7.84 10.26
C ILE A 28 -3.98 -9.00 9.38
N LYS A 29 -4.56 -10.17 9.60
CA LYS A 29 -4.36 -11.34 8.73
C LYS A 29 -5.58 -11.46 7.83
N TYR A 30 -5.37 -11.51 6.53
CA TYR A 30 -6.44 -11.60 5.53
C TYR A 30 -6.04 -12.53 4.40
N GLN A 31 -7.00 -12.89 3.57
CA GLN A 31 -6.84 -13.81 2.44
C GLN A 31 -7.58 -13.25 1.23
N GLU A 32 -6.97 -13.41 0.06
CA GLU A 32 -7.58 -12.98 -1.21
C GLU A 32 -8.72 -13.94 -1.60
N PRO A 33 -9.78 -13.45 -2.25
CA PRO A 33 -10.79 -14.31 -2.83
C PRO A 33 -10.14 -15.34 -3.75
N ASN A 34 -10.59 -16.60 -3.66
CA ASN A 34 -10.11 -17.70 -4.49
C ASN A 34 -8.62 -18.06 -4.34
N SER A 35 -7.92 -17.51 -3.35
CA SER A 35 -6.54 -17.86 -3.02
C SER A 35 -6.49 -18.51 -1.65
N GLN A 36 -5.62 -19.49 -1.42
CA GLN A 36 -5.29 -19.96 -0.07
C GLN A 36 -4.16 -19.14 0.57
N ASN A 37 -3.60 -18.17 -0.15
CA ASN A 37 -2.50 -17.36 0.34
C ASN A 37 -2.97 -16.46 1.48
N GLN A 38 -2.25 -16.51 2.59
CA GLN A 38 -2.54 -15.72 3.77
C GLN A 38 -1.56 -14.56 3.86
N ILE A 39 -2.11 -13.35 3.88
CA ILE A 39 -1.35 -12.11 3.92
C ILE A 39 -1.42 -11.53 5.33
N LEU A 40 -0.29 -11.08 5.85
CA LEU A 40 -0.21 -10.37 7.12
C LEU A 40 0.13 -8.91 6.87
N LEU A 41 -0.79 -8.01 7.20
CA LEU A 41 -0.52 -6.57 7.29
C LEU A 41 -0.23 -6.20 8.74
N ARG A 42 0.91 -5.55 8.97
CA ARG A 42 1.25 -4.90 10.24
C ARG A 42 1.24 -3.39 10.06
N ILE A 43 0.42 -2.71 10.85
CA ILE A 43 0.36 -1.25 10.94
C ILE A 43 1.11 -0.84 12.21
N LYS A 44 2.17 -0.06 12.04
CA LYS A 44 3.00 0.50 13.12
C LYS A 44 2.91 2.03 13.09
N PRO A 45 2.52 2.70 14.18
CA PRO A 45 2.59 4.16 14.25
C PRO A 45 4.06 4.59 14.20
N ILE A 46 4.37 5.54 13.34
CA ILE A 46 5.65 6.27 13.34
C ILE A 46 5.44 7.54 14.18
N ASP A 47 4.41 8.31 13.84
CA ASP A 47 3.99 9.50 14.55
C ASP A 47 2.46 9.51 14.60
N GLN A 48 1.92 9.15 15.76
CA GLN A 48 0.47 9.06 15.95
C GLN A 48 -0.19 10.45 16.00
N GLU A 49 0.52 11.47 16.50
CA GLU A 49 0.01 12.84 16.62
C GLU A 49 -0.16 13.49 15.25
N ASN A 50 0.69 13.15 14.30
CA ASN A 50 0.56 13.57 12.90
C ASN A 50 -0.16 12.53 12.01
N GLY A 51 -0.54 11.37 12.56
CA GLY A 51 -1.28 10.34 11.82
C GLY A 51 -0.44 9.67 10.72
N ILE A 52 0.86 9.48 10.99
CA ILE A 52 1.83 8.83 10.11
C ILE A 52 2.05 7.40 10.59
N TYR A 53 1.81 6.45 9.68
CA TYR A 53 1.89 5.02 9.96
C TYR A 53 2.76 4.31 8.94
N LYS A 54 3.49 3.28 9.38
CA LYS A 54 4.16 2.31 8.51
C LYS A 54 3.27 1.10 8.33
N PHE A 55 2.93 0.78 7.09
CA PHE A 55 2.22 -0.42 6.69
C PHE A 55 3.26 -1.41 6.18
N ILE A 56 3.35 -2.58 6.79
CA ILE A 56 4.28 -3.65 6.43
C ILE A 56 3.46 -4.88 6.07
N THR A 57 3.51 -5.29 4.80
CA THR A 57 2.76 -6.44 4.28
C THR A 57 3.71 -7.61 4.08
N PHE A 58 3.35 -8.77 4.62
CA PHE A 58 4.06 -10.04 4.43
C PHE A 58 3.19 -11.00 3.62
N SER A 59 3.70 -11.49 2.50
CA SER A 59 3.05 -12.48 1.63
C SER A 59 4.08 -13.54 1.23
N GLY A 60 3.97 -14.74 1.79
CA GLY A 60 5.02 -15.75 1.69
C GLY A 60 6.37 -15.23 2.18
N ASN A 61 7.39 -15.26 1.33
CA ASN A 61 8.73 -14.75 1.62
C ASN A 61 8.94 -13.27 1.26
N GLN A 62 7.92 -12.61 0.73
CA GLN A 62 8.00 -11.21 0.31
C GLN A 62 7.54 -10.26 1.41
N GLN A 63 8.25 -9.14 1.56
CA GLN A 63 7.94 -8.06 2.48
C GLN A 63 7.87 -6.74 1.71
N TYR A 64 6.76 -6.02 1.86
CA TYR A 64 6.55 -4.70 1.27
C TYR A 64 6.26 -3.67 2.36
N GLU A 65 6.84 -2.48 2.23
CA GLU A 65 6.69 -1.42 3.22
C GLU A 65 6.18 -0.13 2.57
N ARG A 66 5.19 0.50 3.18
CA ARG A 66 4.65 1.80 2.75
C ARG A 66 4.44 2.73 3.93
N ILE A 67 4.63 4.02 3.71
CA ILE A 67 4.26 5.06 4.67
C ILE A 67 2.86 5.55 4.28
N MET A 68 1.94 5.53 5.24
CA MET A 68 0.55 5.94 5.06
C MET A 68 0.28 7.14 5.97
N LEU A 69 -0.42 8.12 5.41
CA LEU A 69 -0.85 9.33 6.11
C LEU A 69 -2.37 9.27 6.31
N GLN A 70 -2.85 9.66 7.49
CA GLN A 70 -4.29 9.80 7.72
C GLN A 70 -4.84 10.99 6.91
N SER A 71 -5.67 10.70 5.91
CA SER A 71 -6.20 11.68 4.95
C SER A 71 -6.74 12.96 5.60
N ASP A 72 -7.52 12.83 6.67
CA ASP A 72 -8.18 13.95 7.33
C ASP A 72 -7.21 15.00 7.88
N LYS A 73 -6.00 14.58 8.28
CA LYS A 73 -4.96 15.48 8.80
C LYS A 73 -4.26 16.26 7.70
N TYR A 74 -4.29 15.74 6.48
CA TYR A 74 -3.56 16.30 5.33
C TYR A 74 -4.46 16.80 4.21
N LYS A 75 -5.78 16.86 4.43
CA LYS A 75 -6.79 17.30 3.46
C LYS A 75 -6.52 18.69 2.84
N ASN A 76 -5.83 19.56 3.56
CA ASN A 76 -5.51 20.94 3.15
C ASN A 76 -4.12 21.06 2.48
N PHE A 77 -3.36 19.97 2.40
CA PHE A 77 -2.08 19.96 1.72
C PHE A 77 -2.27 19.50 0.28
N ASN A 78 -1.62 20.17 -0.67
CA ASN A 78 -1.43 19.64 -2.01
C ASN A 78 -0.44 18.47 -1.90
N LEU A 79 -0.93 17.29 -1.54
CA LEU A 79 -0.15 16.07 -1.51
C LEU A 79 0.22 15.71 -2.96
N ILE A 80 1.45 15.99 -3.35
CA ILE A 80 2.01 15.46 -4.58
C ILE A 80 2.25 13.97 -4.33
N VAL A 81 1.27 13.15 -4.68
CA VAL A 81 1.42 11.69 -4.72
C VAL A 81 2.30 11.40 -5.92
N ASN A 82 3.61 11.34 -5.70
CA ASN A 82 4.52 10.70 -6.66
C ASN A 82 4.17 9.21 -6.66
N GLU A 83 3.18 8.82 -7.47
CA GLU A 83 2.99 7.43 -7.81
C GLU A 83 4.35 6.90 -8.26
N CYS A 84 4.80 5.82 -7.61
CA CYS A 84 6.00 5.12 -8.01
C CYS A 84 5.74 4.58 -9.42
N ILE A 85 6.16 5.32 -10.43
CA ILE A 85 6.27 4.82 -11.79
C ILE A 85 7.30 3.70 -11.68
N GLU A 86 6.89 2.45 -11.86
CA GLU A 86 7.82 1.36 -12.20
C GLU A 86 8.42 1.69 -13.58
N ASN A 87 9.36 2.64 -13.61
CA ASN A 87 10.23 2.84 -14.75
C ASN A 87 11.19 1.64 -14.77
N LYS A 88 10.78 0.55 -15.42
CA LYS A 88 11.74 -0.17 -16.26
C LYS A 88 12.03 0.75 -17.44
N ALA A 89 12.93 1.72 -17.22
CA ALA A 89 13.53 2.43 -18.33
C ALA A 89 14.25 1.36 -19.16
N ASN A 90 13.79 1.13 -20.39
CA ASN A 90 14.62 0.47 -21.38
C ASN A 90 15.89 1.31 -21.53
N GLU A 91 17.05 0.67 -21.48
CA GLU A 91 18.32 1.30 -21.84
C GLU A 91 18.13 2.02 -23.17
N LEU A 92 18.33 3.35 -23.17
CA LEU A 92 18.43 4.12 -24.39
C LEU A 92 19.79 3.81 -25.00
N ASP A 93 19.80 2.99 -26.05
CA ASP A 93 20.90 2.98 -27.01
C ASP A 93 20.92 4.35 -27.71
N PHE A 94 22.07 5.01 -27.68
CA PHE A 94 22.34 6.16 -28.54
C PHE A 94 23.13 5.67 -29.75
N GLU A 95 22.48 5.57 -30.91
CA GLU A 95 23.16 5.38 -32.19
C GLU A 95 24.02 6.61 -32.52
N HIS A 96 25.23 6.38 -33.06
CA HIS A 96 26.04 7.37 -33.77
C HIS A 96 25.97 7.11 -35.27
#